data_AF-A0AA35Q789-F1
#
_entry.id   AF-A0AA35Q789-F1
#
_cell.length_a   1.000
_cell.length_b   1.000
_cell.length_c   1.000
_cell.angle_alpha   90.00
_cell.angle_beta   90.00
_cell.angle_gamma   90.00
#
_symmetry.space_group_name_H-M   'P 1'
#
loop_
_entity.id
_entity.type
_entity.pdbx_description
1 polymer ?
#
loop_
_entity_poly.entity_id
_entity_poly.type
_entity_poly.pdbx_seq_one_letter_code
_entity_poly.pdbx_strand_id
1 'polypeptide(L)'
;MKLVLLKPALGLTFLLCLIWYGHTHFYRDPGSIFFDRERAYETRYSAHRRAEAQQTIEFYSKEGTRPLLNTQKSNKSLCVALSSVKRQTQYLPTTIGSLLHGLTDQERAELHLLVLIAQTDPTHHPNFNELWLHQAVDGVLTYNVDATRLSYLRHLEATEKYQEKGLFDYSYALQQCYDAGASYVGLFEDDIILAHGWLIRTLQGLREISEYDQEHTDWLFMRLFNQERSTAWASHEIGGNNEYWIILGVDLGISAAILIARLLWRSPRKYLDPGTLSVVMFILVPGIVILFFQSGKASMLPPSPGVFNEPFGCCSQAMIFPRAQIPLLTRSFQEKNEGQVDLILDEVAQRNGLARYALYPVQAQHIGLNSARKMDKDEAQAIWSMAFEDLDPQEPKRDHQKKLKQYRLYGKRAGQ
;
A
#
# COMPACT_ATOMS: atom_id res chain seq x y z
N MET A 1 41.81 37.55 -0.61
CA MET A 1 41.48 36.28 -1.30
C MET A 1 40.79 35.25 -0.38
N LYS A 2 41.36 34.92 0.80
CA LYS A 2 40.81 33.88 1.70
C LYS A 2 39.37 34.14 2.22
N LEU A 3 38.98 35.39 2.51
CA LEU A 3 37.62 35.70 3.00
C LEU A 3 36.54 35.71 1.90
N VAL A 4 36.90 35.99 0.64
CA VAL A 4 35.95 36.10 -0.48
C VAL A 4 35.43 34.73 -0.90
N LEU A 5 36.27 33.70 -0.81
CA LEU A 5 35.92 32.32 -1.14
C LEU A 5 35.19 31.58 0.00
N LEU A 6 35.19 32.13 1.23
CA LEU A 6 34.61 31.47 2.39
C LEU A 6 33.09 31.28 2.26
N LYS A 7 32.38 32.32 1.81
CA LYS A 7 30.92 32.29 1.66
C LYS A 7 30.43 31.28 0.61
N PRO A 8 30.96 31.27 -0.64
CA PRO A 8 30.57 30.26 -1.60
C PRO A 8 31.00 28.86 -1.15
N ALA A 9 32.16 28.71 -0.50
CA ALA A 9 32.59 27.43 0.07
C ALA A 9 31.60 26.90 1.11
N LEU A 10 31.13 27.73 2.05
CA LEU A 10 30.11 27.34 3.03
C LEU A 10 28.78 26.94 2.36
N GLY A 11 28.36 27.68 1.33
CA GLY A 11 27.16 27.34 0.57
C GLY A 11 27.28 25.98 -0.13
N LEU A 12 28.42 25.72 -0.76
CA LEU A 12 28.70 24.42 -1.39
C LEU A 12 28.79 23.29 -0.35
N THR A 13 29.44 23.53 0.79
CA THR A 13 29.49 22.54 1.89
C THR A 13 28.09 22.20 2.38
N PHE A 14 27.21 23.19 2.53
CA PHE A 14 25.81 22.95 2.89
C PHE A 14 25.08 22.08 1.86
N LEU A 15 25.22 22.37 0.56
CA LEU A 15 24.64 21.54 -0.50
C LEU A 15 25.22 20.12 -0.51
N LEU A 16 26.52 19.95 -0.25
CA LEU A 16 27.14 18.63 -0.11
C LEU A 16 26.58 17.85 1.08
N CYS A 17 26.27 18.52 2.19
CA CYS A 17 25.58 17.88 3.32
C CYS A 17 24.17 17.42 2.93
N LEU A 18 23.43 18.20 2.13
CA LEU A 18 22.12 17.80 1.62
C LEU A 18 22.22 16.61 0.66
N ILE A 19 23.22 16.60 -0.22
CA ILE A 19 23.51 15.47 -1.12
C ILE A 19 23.81 14.21 -0.30
N TRP A 20 24.66 14.32 0.73
CA TRP A 20 24.96 13.21 1.63
C TRP A 20 23.72 12.72 2.38
N TYR A 21 22.85 13.64 2.84
CA TYR A 21 21.56 13.30 3.42
C TYR A 21 20.68 12.53 2.42
N GLY A 22 20.64 12.97 1.15
CA GLY A 22 19.93 12.29 0.08
C GLY A 22 20.40 10.84 -0.13
N HIS A 23 21.71 10.60 -0.22
CA HIS A 23 22.27 9.25 -0.35
C HIS A 23 21.98 8.32 0.84
N THR A 24 21.76 8.89 2.02
CA THR A 24 21.54 8.12 3.26
C THR A 24 20.06 7.91 3.57
N HIS A 25 19.17 8.80 3.13
CA HIS A 25 17.73 8.75 3.46
C HIS A 25 16.81 8.54 2.26
N PHE A 26 17.18 8.97 1.05
CA PHE A 26 16.31 8.93 -0.14
C PHE A 26 16.69 7.84 -1.14
N TYR A 27 17.56 6.90 -0.74
CA TYR A 27 18.03 5.81 -1.60
C TYR A 27 16.95 4.77 -1.94
N ARG A 28 15.82 4.80 -1.24
CA ARG A 28 14.65 3.93 -1.48
C ARG A 28 13.65 4.51 -2.46
N ASP A 29 13.67 5.82 -2.71
CA ASP A 29 12.67 6.46 -3.57
C ASP A 29 13.05 6.27 -5.05
N PRO A 30 12.27 5.52 -5.85
CA PRO A 30 12.56 5.31 -7.27
C PRO A 30 12.48 6.61 -8.09
N GLY A 31 11.84 7.65 -7.54
CA GLY A 31 11.77 8.99 -8.09
C GLY A 31 13.05 9.81 -7.90
N SER A 32 13.97 9.35 -7.05
CA SER A 32 15.14 10.08 -6.59
C SER A 32 16.40 9.77 -7.40
N ILE A 33 17.26 10.77 -7.63
CA ILE A 33 18.61 10.54 -8.17
C ILE A 33 19.49 9.72 -7.22
N PHE A 34 19.12 9.67 -5.94
CA PHE A 34 19.83 8.91 -4.92
C PHE A 34 19.41 7.44 -4.88
N PHE A 35 18.44 7.02 -5.70
CA PHE A 35 17.93 5.65 -5.72
C PHE A 35 19.04 4.63 -5.92
N ASP A 36 19.14 3.70 -4.98
CA ASP A 36 20.13 2.62 -5.01
C ASP A 36 19.39 1.29 -5.06
N ARG A 37 19.40 0.65 -6.23
CA ARG A 37 18.68 -0.61 -6.47
C ARG A 37 19.16 -1.73 -5.54
N GLU A 38 20.41 -1.75 -5.11
CA GLU A 38 20.92 -2.83 -4.25
C GLU A 38 20.38 -2.68 -2.82
N ARG A 39 20.28 -1.44 -2.34
CA ARG A 39 19.82 -1.11 -0.97
C ARG A 39 18.32 -0.91 -0.85
N ALA A 40 17.67 -0.45 -1.92
CA ALA A 40 16.26 -0.05 -1.88
C ALA A 40 15.33 -1.23 -1.57
N TYR A 41 15.64 -2.40 -2.12
CA TYR A 41 14.85 -3.63 -1.96
C TYR A 41 15.26 -4.47 -0.74
N GLU A 42 16.10 -3.94 0.15
CA GLU A 42 16.41 -4.61 1.41
C GLU A 42 15.14 -4.84 2.25
N THR A 43 14.87 -6.10 2.60
CA THR A 43 13.73 -6.46 3.42
C THR A 43 14.04 -6.23 4.90
N ARG A 44 13.54 -5.14 5.48
CA ARG A 44 13.71 -4.81 6.90
C ARG A 44 12.42 -5.12 7.66
N TYR A 45 11.35 -4.38 7.38
CA TYR A 45 10.09 -4.56 8.06
C TYR A 45 9.40 -5.86 7.63
N SER A 46 9.47 -6.21 6.34
CA SER A 46 8.92 -7.50 5.86
C SER A 46 9.61 -8.71 6.51
N ALA A 47 10.93 -8.64 6.75
CA ALA A 47 11.65 -9.71 7.44
C ALA A 47 11.18 -9.87 8.89
N HIS A 48 10.96 -8.76 9.59
CA HIS A 48 10.39 -8.75 10.93
C HIS A 48 8.98 -9.36 10.95
N ARG A 49 8.09 -8.88 10.07
CA ARG A 49 6.72 -9.40 9.96
C ARG A 49 6.68 -10.88 9.57
N ARG A 50 7.63 -11.36 8.76
CA ARG A 50 7.73 -12.78 8.40
C ARG A 50 8.05 -13.67 9.60
N ALA A 51 8.90 -13.20 10.52
CA ALA A 51 9.18 -13.92 11.76
C ALA A 51 7.93 -14.00 12.67
N GLU A 52 7.19 -12.89 12.79
CA GLU A 52 5.93 -12.86 13.55
C GLU A 52 4.83 -13.73 12.91
N ALA A 53 4.75 -13.74 11.57
CA ALA A 53 3.85 -14.62 10.83
C ALA A 53 4.17 -16.09 11.10
N GLN A 54 5.45 -16.47 11.06
CA GLN A 54 5.90 -17.83 11.34
C GLN A 54 5.49 -18.30 12.74
N GLN A 55 5.69 -17.46 13.77
CA GLN A 55 5.24 -17.76 15.15
C GLN A 55 3.73 -18.04 15.22
N THR A 56 2.95 -17.27 14.46
CA THR A 56 1.49 -17.40 14.41
C THR A 56 1.08 -18.73 13.77
N ILE A 57 1.73 -19.11 12.66
CA ILE A 57 1.48 -20.41 12.01
C ILE A 57 1.86 -21.56 12.93
N GLU A 58 3.01 -21.49 13.60
CA GLU A 58 3.44 -22.54 14.55
C GLU A 58 2.47 -22.72 15.72
N PHE A 59 1.88 -21.63 16.22
CA PHE A 59 0.80 -21.70 17.23
C PHE A 59 -0.40 -22.50 16.71
N TYR A 60 -0.88 -22.21 15.51
CA TYR A 60 -1.96 -22.97 14.86
C TYR A 60 -1.54 -24.38 14.40
N SER A 61 -0.25 -24.69 14.33
CA SER A 61 0.18 -26.07 14.06
C SER A 61 0.19 -26.94 15.32
N LYS A 62 0.39 -26.36 16.51
CA LYS A 62 0.64 -27.10 17.76
C LYS A 62 -0.50 -27.04 18.78
N GLU A 63 -1.04 -25.84 19.02
CA GLU A 63 -1.86 -25.53 20.21
C GLU A 63 -3.23 -24.93 19.87
N GLY A 64 -3.39 -24.43 18.64
CA GLY A 64 -4.50 -23.58 18.19
C GLY A 64 -5.87 -24.24 18.10
N THR A 65 -6.41 -24.73 19.22
CA THR A 65 -7.85 -24.98 19.29
C THR A 65 -8.54 -23.62 19.33
N ARG A 66 -9.25 -23.27 18.26
CA ARG A 66 -10.08 -22.06 18.15
C ARG A 66 -10.93 -21.91 19.42
N PRO A 67 -10.87 -20.79 20.17
CA PRO A 67 -11.97 -20.46 21.07
C PRO A 67 -13.21 -20.39 20.20
N LEU A 68 -14.23 -21.21 20.47
CA LEU A 68 -15.49 -21.21 19.74
C LEU A 68 -16.05 -19.79 19.70
N LEU A 69 -15.69 -19.02 18.67
CA LEU A 69 -16.34 -17.78 18.32
C LEU A 69 -17.77 -18.19 18.07
N ASN A 70 -18.67 -17.73 18.92
CA ASN A 70 -20.09 -18.03 18.87
C ASN A 70 -20.58 -17.54 17.50
N THR A 71 -20.58 -18.42 16.50
CA THR A 71 -20.76 -18.14 15.07
C THR A 71 -22.18 -17.68 14.74
N GLN A 72 -23.03 -17.52 15.74
CA GLN A 72 -24.46 -17.41 15.54
C GLN A 72 -24.99 -15.99 15.32
N LYS A 73 -24.23 -14.90 15.46
CA LYS A 73 -24.79 -13.54 15.24
C LYS A 73 -23.78 -12.36 15.25
N SER A 74 -22.59 -12.51 14.67
CA SER A 74 -21.71 -11.34 14.48
C SER A 74 -21.99 -10.72 13.11
N ASN A 75 -22.53 -9.49 13.09
CA ASN A 75 -22.46 -8.61 11.92
C ASN A 75 -20.97 -8.32 11.67
N LYS A 76 -20.28 -9.22 10.98
CA LYS A 76 -18.85 -9.07 10.68
C LYS A 76 -18.68 -7.88 9.73
N SER A 77 -17.92 -6.89 10.16
CA SER A 77 -17.68 -5.66 9.42
C SER A 77 -16.98 -5.94 8.08
N LEU A 78 -16.02 -6.86 8.07
CA LEU A 78 -15.14 -7.14 6.93
C LEU A 78 -15.02 -8.64 6.65
N CYS A 79 -15.30 -9.06 5.42
CA CYS A 79 -14.95 -10.39 4.92
C CYS A 79 -13.78 -10.30 3.96
N VAL A 80 -12.66 -10.95 4.26
CA VAL A 80 -11.48 -11.03 3.39
C VAL A 80 -11.44 -12.41 2.74
N ALA A 81 -11.42 -12.44 1.41
CA ALA A 81 -11.18 -13.63 0.63
C ALA A 81 -9.80 -13.59 -0.02
N LEU A 82 -9.06 -14.70 0.11
CA LEU A 82 -7.79 -14.93 -0.58
C LEU A 82 -7.96 -16.05 -1.59
N SER A 83 -7.40 -15.88 -2.78
CA SER A 83 -7.26 -16.97 -3.75
C SER A 83 -5.82 -17.45 -3.73
N SER A 84 -5.60 -18.73 -3.40
CA SER A 84 -4.28 -19.31 -3.32
C SER A 84 -4.09 -20.40 -4.37
N VAL A 85 -2.92 -20.38 -5.00
CA VAL A 85 -2.52 -21.36 -6.00
C VAL A 85 -1.22 -22.06 -5.65
N LYS A 86 -1.08 -23.31 -6.09
CA LYS A 86 0.16 -24.06 -5.93
C LYS A 86 1.30 -23.35 -6.64
N ARG A 87 2.33 -22.97 -5.87
CA ARG A 87 3.59 -22.37 -6.37
C ARG A 87 4.79 -23.26 -6.07
N GLN A 88 5.99 -22.89 -6.50
CA GLN A 88 7.23 -23.51 -6.00
C GLN A 88 7.51 -23.06 -4.56
N THR A 89 7.49 -21.75 -4.34
CA THR A 89 7.56 -21.13 -3.00
C THR A 89 6.15 -20.84 -2.51
N GLN A 90 5.76 -21.41 -1.36
CA GLN A 90 4.46 -21.12 -0.75
C GLN A 90 4.51 -19.83 0.04
N TYR A 91 3.59 -18.90 -0.24
CA TYR A 91 3.49 -17.63 0.47
C TYR A 91 2.30 -17.60 1.44
N LEU A 92 1.27 -18.42 1.20
CA LEU A 92 0.03 -18.47 2.00
C LEU A 92 0.26 -18.54 3.53
N PRO A 93 1.20 -19.36 4.07
CA PRO A 93 1.46 -19.35 5.51
C PRO A 93 1.95 -17.98 6.03
N THR A 94 2.84 -17.32 5.28
CA THR A 94 3.34 -15.99 5.66
C THR A 94 2.21 -14.95 5.61
N THR A 95 1.40 -15.00 4.56
CA THR A 95 0.26 -14.10 4.36
C THR A 95 -0.75 -14.24 5.50
N ILE A 96 -1.25 -15.45 5.74
CA ILE A 96 -2.23 -15.72 6.82
C ILE A 96 -1.64 -15.43 8.20
N GLY A 97 -0.39 -15.84 8.43
CA GLY A 97 0.30 -15.55 9.69
C GLY A 97 0.40 -14.06 9.96
N SER A 98 0.81 -13.24 8.97
CA SER A 98 0.93 -11.79 9.13
C SER A 98 -0.43 -11.09 9.27
N LEU A 99 -1.46 -11.62 8.61
CA LEU A 99 -2.83 -11.11 8.66
C LEU A 99 -3.42 -11.27 10.07
N LEU A 100 -3.16 -12.41 10.72
CA LEU A 100 -3.69 -12.75 12.04
C LEU A 100 -2.79 -12.30 13.20
N HIS A 101 -1.49 -12.15 12.97
CA HIS A 101 -0.56 -11.83 14.05
C HIS A 101 -0.89 -10.49 14.71
N GLY A 102 -1.07 -10.52 16.03
CA GLY A 102 -1.29 -9.34 16.85
C GLY A 102 -2.72 -8.82 16.85
N LEU A 103 -3.65 -9.45 16.13
CA LEU A 103 -5.08 -9.13 16.24
C LEU A 103 -5.58 -9.47 17.65
N THR A 104 -6.37 -8.57 18.22
CA THR A 104 -7.12 -8.84 19.46
C THR A 104 -8.33 -9.74 19.17
N ASP A 105 -8.89 -10.38 20.21
CA ASP A 105 -10.12 -11.19 20.06
C ASP A 105 -11.28 -10.38 19.45
N GLN A 106 -11.37 -9.11 19.80
CA GLN A 106 -12.36 -8.19 19.26
C GLN A 106 -12.17 -7.98 17.75
N GLU A 107 -10.94 -7.68 17.32
CA GLU A 107 -10.61 -7.52 15.90
C GLU A 107 -10.81 -8.83 15.12
N ARG A 108 -10.41 -9.96 15.69
CA ARG A 108 -10.61 -11.27 15.06
C ARG A 108 -12.10 -11.61 14.89
N ALA A 109 -12.96 -11.12 15.78
CA ALA A 109 -14.41 -11.29 15.69
C ALA A 109 -15.08 -10.42 14.61
N GLU A 110 -14.47 -9.28 14.25
CA GLU A 110 -14.93 -8.41 13.16
C GLU A 110 -14.54 -8.92 11.77
N LEU A 111 -13.52 -9.78 11.71
CA LEU A 111 -12.97 -10.34 10.48
C LEU A 111 -13.60 -11.69 10.13
N HIS A 112 -14.08 -11.82 8.89
CA HIS A 112 -14.34 -13.11 8.26
C HIS A 112 -13.21 -13.46 7.29
N LEU A 113 -12.47 -14.53 7.54
CA LEU A 113 -11.33 -14.90 6.69
C LEU A 113 -11.64 -16.18 5.88
N LEU A 114 -11.69 -16.05 4.57
CA LEU A 114 -11.93 -17.14 3.63
C LEU A 114 -10.70 -17.34 2.74
N VAL A 115 -10.32 -18.60 2.51
CA VAL A 115 -9.23 -18.96 1.59
C VAL A 115 -9.74 -19.92 0.54
N LEU A 116 -9.80 -19.47 -0.71
CA LEU A 116 -10.05 -20.32 -1.87
C LEU A 116 -8.76 -21.05 -2.26
N ILE A 117 -8.80 -22.38 -2.19
CA ILE A 117 -7.79 -23.23 -2.83
C ILE A 117 -8.18 -23.34 -4.30
N ALA A 118 -7.54 -22.51 -5.13
CA ALA A 118 -7.88 -22.34 -6.53
C ALA A 118 -7.20 -23.41 -7.41
N GLN A 119 -7.21 -24.66 -6.96
CA GLN A 119 -6.88 -25.82 -7.78
C GLN A 119 -8.17 -26.57 -8.09
N THR A 120 -8.27 -27.07 -9.31
CA THR A 120 -9.43 -27.91 -9.68
C THR A 120 -9.46 -29.24 -8.93
N ASP A 121 -8.30 -29.71 -8.47
CA ASP A 121 -8.16 -30.72 -7.42
C ASP A 121 -7.40 -30.08 -6.23
N PRO A 122 -8.09 -29.79 -5.12
CA PRO A 122 -7.51 -29.06 -3.99
C PRO A 122 -6.39 -29.83 -3.29
N THR A 123 -6.33 -31.16 -3.44
CA THR A 123 -5.29 -31.99 -2.80
C THR A 123 -3.89 -31.74 -3.36
N HIS A 124 -3.79 -31.14 -4.55
CA HIS A 124 -2.52 -30.72 -5.12
C HIS A 124 -1.92 -29.49 -4.44
N HIS A 125 -2.69 -28.72 -3.67
CA HIS A 125 -2.19 -27.56 -2.96
C HIS A 125 -1.48 -27.98 -1.66
N PRO A 126 -0.20 -27.61 -1.46
CA PRO A 126 0.58 -28.09 -0.31
C PRO A 126 -0.03 -27.77 1.05
N ASN A 127 -0.76 -26.66 1.16
CA ASN A 127 -1.39 -26.25 2.41
C ASN A 127 -2.84 -26.71 2.60
N PHE A 128 -3.46 -27.40 1.62
CA PHE A 128 -4.88 -27.74 1.73
C PHE A 128 -5.18 -28.72 2.87
N ASN A 129 -4.30 -29.69 3.11
CA ASN A 129 -4.47 -30.69 4.18
C ASN A 129 -3.78 -30.28 5.49
N GLU A 130 -3.20 -29.08 5.56
CA GLU A 130 -2.48 -28.63 6.74
C GLU A 130 -3.45 -28.19 7.84
N LEU A 131 -3.26 -28.74 9.05
CA LEU A 131 -4.14 -28.46 10.20
C LEU A 131 -4.19 -26.96 10.52
N TRP A 132 -3.06 -26.26 10.42
CA TRP A 132 -2.97 -24.85 10.76
C TRP A 132 -3.91 -24.00 9.91
N LEU A 133 -4.12 -24.36 8.63
CA LEU A 133 -4.96 -23.57 7.73
C LEU A 133 -6.41 -23.59 8.21
N HIS A 134 -6.93 -24.79 8.46
CA HIS A 134 -8.31 -25.01 8.93
C HIS A 134 -8.57 -24.46 10.33
N GLN A 135 -7.52 -24.28 11.15
CA GLN A 135 -7.64 -23.65 12.47
C GLN A 135 -7.54 -22.12 12.42
N ALA A 136 -6.72 -21.58 11.51
CA ALA A 136 -6.47 -20.14 11.41
C ALA A 136 -7.63 -19.36 10.76
N VAL A 137 -8.21 -19.92 9.70
CA VAL A 137 -9.22 -19.23 8.86
C VAL A 137 -10.64 -19.63 9.25
N ASP A 138 -11.63 -18.85 8.82
CA ASP A 138 -13.04 -19.19 9.09
C ASP A 138 -13.64 -20.15 8.07
N GLY A 139 -13.07 -20.23 6.86
CA GLY A 139 -13.47 -21.17 5.83
C GLY A 139 -12.37 -21.40 4.78
N VAL A 140 -12.15 -22.67 4.47
CA VAL A 140 -11.34 -23.08 3.30
C VAL A 140 -12.32 -23.46 2.21
N LEU A 141 -12.29 -22.72 1.11
CA LEU A 141 -13.20 -22.85 -0.02
C LEU A 141 -12.55 -23.68 -1.13
N THR A 142 -13.40 -24.44 -1.82
CA THR A 142 -13.09 -25.13 -3.07
C THR A 142 -14.18 -24.79 -4.09
N TYR A 143 -13.98 -25.15 -5.37
CA TYR A 143 -15.00 -24.91 -6.38
C TYR A 143 -16.22 -25.81 -6.17
N ASN A 144 -17.35 -25.19 -5.80
CA ASN A 144 -18.66 -25.83 -5.79
C ASN A 144 -19.43 -25.38 -7.03
N VAL A 145 -19.11 -25.98 -8.17
CA VAL A 145 -19.67 -25.64 -9.49
C VAL A 145 -20.12 -26.92 -10.20
N ASP A 146 -20.94 -26.78 -11.24
CA ASP A 146 -21.36 -27.92 -12.05
C ASP A 146 -20.17 -28.60 -12.78
N ALA A 147 -20.40 -29.81 -13.26
CA ALA A 147 -19.37 -30.62 -13.92
C ALA A 147 -18.81 -29.94 -15.19
N THR A 148 -19.66 -29.21 -15.92
CA THR A 148 -19.27 -28.50 -17.15
C THR A 148 -18.30 -27.38 -16.83
N ARG A 149 -18.62 -26.54 -15.84
CA ARG A 149 -17.75 -25.45 -15.38
C ARG A 149 -16.47 -25.98 -14.76
N LEU A 150 -16.54 -27.06 -13.97
CA LEU A 150 -15.35 -27.68 -13.41
C LEU A 150 -14.42 -28.23 -14.52
N SER A 151 -14.98 -28.83 -15.57
CA SER A 151 -14.21 -29.27 -16.74
C SER A 151 -13.56 -28.10 -17.48
N TYR A 152 -14.24 -26.96 -17.55
CA TYR A 152 -13.70 -25.73 -18.13
C TYR A 152 -12.52 -25.20 -17.33
N LEU A 153 -12.66 -25.10 -16.00
CA LEU A 153 -11.57 -24.67 -15.12
C LEU A 153 -10.36 -25.61 -15.21
N ARG A 154 -10.59 -26.93 -15.36
CA ARG A 154 -9.51 -27.91 -15.57
C ARG A 154 -8.77 -27.64 -16.87
N HIS A 155 -9.50 -27.31 -17.94
CA HIS A 155 -8.89 -26.93 -19.20
C HIS A 155 -8.05 -25.65 -19.07
N LEU A 156 -8.56 -24.61 -18.41
CA LEU A 156 -7.80 -23.37 -18.19
C LEU A 156 -6.53 -23.60 -17.36
N GLU A 157 -6.63 -24.42 -16.31
CA GLU A 157 -5.49 -24.80 -15.45
C GLU A 157 -4.44 -25.60 -16.24
N ALA A 158 -4.86 -26.60 -17.03
CA ALA A 158 -3.96 -27.43 -17.83
C ALA A 158 -3.30 -26.66 -18.99
N THR A 159 -3.97 -25.63 -19.52
CA THR A 159 -3.46 -24.78 -20.62
C THR A 159 -2.77 -23.50 -20.14
N GLU A 160 -2.53 -23.37 -18.83
CA GLU A 160 -1.90 -22.19 -18.21
C GLU A 160 -2.61 -20.85 -18.53
N LYS A 161 -3.93 -20.87 -18.79
CA LYS A 161 -4.74 -19.66 -19.02
C LYS A 161 -5.11 -18.96 -17.71
N TYR A 162 -4.08 -18.52 -16.98
CA TYR A 162 -4.23 -17.96 -15.63
C TYR A 162 -4.95 -16.62 -15.57
N GLN A 163 -4.96 -15.83 -16.65
CA GLN A 163 -5.69 -14.56 -16.67
C GLN A 163 -7.20 -14.79 -16.64
N GLU A 164 -7.69 -15.67 -17.51
CA GLU A 164 -9.10 -16.05 -17.56
C GLU A 164 -9.53 -16.79 -16.28
N LYS A 165 -8.77 -17.81 -15.86
CA LYS A 165 -9.06 -18.54 -14.63
C LYS A 165 -9.02 -17.61 -13.40
N GLY A 166 -8.07 -16.69 -13.35
CA GLY A 166 -7.93 -15.73 -12.25
C GLY A 166 -9.16 -14.84 -12.09
N LEU A 167 -9.77 -14.35 -13.19
CA LEU A 167 -11.02 -13.58 -13.11
C LEU A 167 -12.17 -14.40 -12.54
N PHE A 168 -12.25 -15.69 -12.88
CA PHE A 168 -13.22 -16.58 -12.26
C PHE A 168 -12.95 -16.77 -10.76
N ASP A 169 -11.69 -17.02 -10.39
CA ASP A 169 -11.29 -17.24 -9.00
C ASP A 169 -11.63 -16.02 -8.12
N TYR A 170 -11.34 -14.82 -8.62
CA TYR A 170 -11.69 -13.58 -7.95
C TYR A 170 -13.19 -13.36 -7.87
N SER A 171 -13.94 -13.60 -8.94
CA SER A 171 -15.41 -13.48 -8.94
C SER A 171 -16.04 -14.44 -7.93
N TYR A 172 -15.56 -15.69 -7.89
CA TYR A 172 -16.04 -16.70 -6.97
C TYR A 172 -15.74 -16.31 -5.51
N ALA A 173 -14.50 -15.89 -5.23
CA ALA A 173 -14.08 -15.44 -3.90
C ALA A 173 -14.88 -14.22 -3.40
N LEU A 174 -15.08 -13.20 -4.25
CA LEU A 174 -15.90 -12.04 -3.94
C LEU A 174 -17.36 -12.43 -3.64
N GLN A 175 -17.93 -13.35 -4.42
CA GLN A 175 -19.29 -13.82 -4.23
C GLN A 175 -19.46 -14.53 -2.88
N GLN A 176 -18.50 -15.36 -2.46
CA GLN A 176 -18.57 -16.03 -1.16
C GLN A 176 -18.60 -15.04 0.01
N CYS A 177 -17.78 -13.99 -0.04
CA CYS A 177 -17.84 -12.93 0.96
C CYS A 177 -19.11 -12.08 0.86
N TYR A 178 -19.65 -11.89 -0.35
CA TYR A 178 -20.93 -11.23 -0.54
C TYR A 178 -22.07 -12.04 0.09
N ASP A 179 -22.10 -13.36 -0.08
CA ASP A 179 -23.15 -14.20 0.48
C ASP A 179 -23.06 -14.30 2.01
N ALA A 180 -21.85 -14.12 2.58
CA ALA A 180 -21.63 -14.07 4.03
C ALA A 180 -22.21 -12.80 4.71
N GLY A 181 -22.67 -11.81 3.95
CA GLY A 181 -23.39 -10.64 4.48
C GLY A 181 -22.52 -9.56 5.14
N ALA A 182 -21.20 -9.56 4.92
CA ALA A 182 -20.31 -8.53 5.46
C ALA A 182 -20.52 -7.16 4.76
N SER A 183 -20.35 -6.07 5.51
CA SER A 183 -20.50 -4.69 4.99
C SER A 183 -19.41 -4.32 3.98
N TYR A 184 -18.20 -4.84 4.19
CA TYR A 184 -17.07 -4.68 3.30
C TYR A 184 -16.50 -6.03 2.92
N VAL A 185 -15.97 -6.11 1.70
CA VAL A 185 -15.37 -7.32 1.14
C VAL A 185 -13.94 -7.00 0.72
N GLY A 186 -12.96 -7.67 1.32
CA GLY A 186 -11.56 -7.64 0.95
C GLY A 186 -11.21 -8.74 -0.04
N LEU A 187 -10.46 -8.40 -1.08
CA LEU A 187 -9.85 -9.33 -2.02
C LEU A 187 -8.35 -9.20 -1.94
N PHE A 188 -7.70 -10.18 -1.32
CA PHE A 188 -6.26 -10.17 -1.07
C PHE A 188 -5.58 -11.29 -1.87
N GLU A 189 -4.38 -11.01 -2.36
CA GLU A 189 -3.50 -12.00 -2.98
C GLU A 189 -2.82 -12.87 -1.91
N ASP A 190 -2.39 -14.08 -2.28
CA ASP A 190 -1.78 -15.04 -1.34
C ASP A 190 -0.28 -14.82 -1.12
N ASP A 191 0.32 -13.84 -1.79
CA ASP A 191 1.74 -13.46 -1.75
C ASP A 191 1.97 -12.04 -1.25
N ILE A 192 1.21 -11.64 -0.22
CA ILE A 192 1.37 -10.38 0.49
C ILE A 192 1.81 -10.58 1.94
N ILE A 193 2.30 -9.51 2.56
CA ILE A 193 2.54 -9.44 4.00
C ILE A 193 1.90 -8.17 4.55
N LEU A 194 1.17 -8.28 5.65
CA LEU A 194 0.45 -7.15 6.24
C LEU A 194 1.21 -6.54 7.42
N ALA A 195 1.11 -5.22 7.53
CA ALA A 195 1.64 -4.45 8.63
C ALA A 195 0.94 -4.82 9.95
N HIS A 196 1.65 -4.61 11.06
CA HIS A 196 1.04 -4.76 12.38
C HIS A 196 -0.08 -3.73 12.57
N GLY A 197 -1.26 -4.19 13.04
CA GLY A 197 -2.42 -3.32 13.24
C GLY A 197 -3.11 -2.87 11.94
N TRP A 198 -2.91 -3.60 10.84
CA TRP A 198 -3.53 -3.29 9.55
C TRP A 198 -5.07 -3.19 9.66
N LEU A 199 -5.72 -4.09 10.42
CA LEU A 199 -7.18 -4.18 10.46
C LEU A 199 -7.80 -2.93 11.10
N ILE A 200 -7.27 -2.45 12.23
CA ILE A 200 -7.82 -1.23 12.84
C ILE A 200 -7.61 -0.01 11.96
N ARG A 201 -6.49 0.07 11.23
CA ARG A 201 -6.20 1.17 10.30
C ARG A 201 -7.13 1.13 9.10
N THR A 202 -7.37 -0.06 8.55
CA THR A 202 -8.37 -0.33 7.53
C THR A 202 -9.75 0.14 7.96
N LEU A 203 -10.23 -0.29 9.14
CA LEU A 203 -11.56 0.07 9.62
C LEU A 203 -11.71 1.59 9.87
N GLN A 204 -10.63 2.25 10.27
CA GLN A 204 -10.61 3.71 10.37
C GLN A 204 -10.67 4.38 9.00
N GLY A 205 -9.91 3.91 8.02
CA GLY A 205 -9.98 4.45 6.66
C GLY A 205 -11.37 4.26 6.03
N LEU A 206 -11.97 3.08 6.19
CA LEU A 206 -13.35 2.84 5.76
C LEU A 206 -14.34 3.81 6.43
N ARG A 207 -14.12 4.13 7.71
CA ARG A 207 -14.93 5.14 8.40
C ARG A 207 -14.73 6.54 7.82
N GLU A 208 -13.48 6.95 7.59
CA GLU A 208 -13.16 8.23 6.95
C GLU A 208 -13.87 8.36 5.60
N ILE A 209 -13.91 7.29 4.78
CA ILE A 209 -14.67 7.28 3.52
C ILE A 209 -16.17 7.41 3.78
N SER A 210 -16.71 6.64 4.73
CA SER A 210 -18.16 6.65 5.05
C SER A 210 -18.67 7.99 5.59
N GLU A 211 -17.79 8.84 6.14
CA GLU A 211 -18.15 10.20 6.57
C GLU A 211 -18.47 11.11 5.37
N TYR A 212 -17.90 10.83 4.20
CA TYR A 212 -18.16 11.57 2.95
C TYR A 212 -19.19 10.89 2.05
N ASP A 213 -19.28 9.56 2.07
CA ASP A 213 -20.23 8.75 1.31
C ASP A 213 -20.92 7.72 2.22
N GLN A 214 -22.05 8.13 2.80
CA GLN A 214 -22.83 7.28 3.71
C GLN A 214 -23.50 6.10 3.00
N GLU A 215 -23.83 6.23 1.72
CA GLU A 215 -24.51 5.20 0.93
C GLU A 215 -23.54 4.15 0.39
N HIS A 216 -22.22 4.44 0.42
CA HIS A 216 -21.15 3.58 -0.09
C HIS A 216 -21.31 3.24 -1.58
N THR A 217 -21.88 4.18 -2.34
CA THR A 217 -22.20 4.02 -3.76
C THR A 217 -21.21 4.71 -4.68
N ASP A 218 -20.44 5.66 -4.16
CA ASP A 218 -19.69 6.61 -4.98
C ASP A 218 -18.19 6.26 -5.09
N TRP A 219 -17.79 5.12 -4.51
CA TRP A 219 -16.43 4.61 -4.60
C TRP A 219 -16.38 3.11 -4.88
N LEU A 220 -15.32 2.68 -5.55
CA LEU A 220 -15.14 1.30 -5.96
C LEU A 220 -14.35 0.50 -4.93
N PHE A 221 -13.15 0.99 -4.56
CA PHE A 221 -12.28 0.29 -3.63
C PHE A 221 -11.38 1.23 -2.84
N MET A 222 -10.84 0.70 -1.74
CA MET A 222 -9.76 1.26 -0.95
C MET A 222 -8.61 0.26 -0.98
N ARG A 223 -7.43 0.71 -1.43
CA ARG A 223 -6.21 -0.09 -1.45
C ARG A 223 -5.46 0.00 -0.14
N LEU A 224 -4.88 -1.13 0.24
CA LEU A 224 -3.95 -1.25 1.37
C LEU A 224 -2.49 -1.33 0.90
N PHE A 225 -2.26 -1.55 -0.39
CA PHE A 225 -0.95 -1.51 -1.05
C PHE A 225 -0.90 -0.30 -1.97
N ASN A 226 0.16 0.52 -1.85
CA ASN A 226 0.45 1.62 -2.77
C ASN A 226 1.90 1.49 -3.23
N GLN A 227 2.15 1.81 -4.50
CA GLN A 227 3.50 1.84 -5.04
C GLN A 227 3.98 3.29 -5.19
N GLU A 228 5.13 3.63 -4.62
CA GLU A 228 5.65 5.00 -4.66
C GLU A 228 6.01 5.46 -6.08
N ARG A 229 6.28 4.51 -6.99
CA ARG A 229 6.56 4.78 -8.41
C ARG A 229 5.41 5.50 -9.13
N SER A 230 4.15 5.30 -8.70
CA SER A 230 3.00 6.01 -9.30
C SER A 230 2.92 7.48 -8.86
N THR A 231 3.73 7.90 -7.88
CA THR A 231 3.68 9.24 -7.28
C THR A 231 4.82 10.17 -7.69
N ALA A 232 5.56 9.86 -8.76
CA ALA A 232 6.73 10.62 -9.22
C ALA A 232 6.42 12.06 -9.70
N TRP A 233 7.49 12.84 -9.88
CA TRP A 233 7.43 14.13 -10.57
C TRP A 233 7.10 13.95 -12.06
N ALA A 234 6.71 15.04 -12.74
CA ALA A 234 6.36 14.99 -14.16
C ALA A 234 7.58 14.68 -15.05
N SER A 235 8.77 15.10 -14.63
CA SER A 235 10.04 14.83 -15.29
C SER A 235 11.16 14.57 -14.29
N HIS A 236 12.15 13.78 -14.69
CA HIS A 236 13.41 13.61 -13.94
C HIS A 236 14.52 14.58 -14.39
N GLU A 237 14.35 15.21 -15.56
CA GLU A 237 15.32 16.14 -16.10
C GLU A 237 15.28 17.49 -15.36
N ILE A 238 16.45 18.06 -15.10
CA ILE A 238 16.56 19.39 -14.47
C ILE A 238 15.94 20.44 -15.40
N GLY A 239 14.88 21.10 -14.93
CA GLY A 239 14.09 22.07 -15.70
C GLY A 239 12.73 21.53 -16.15
N GLY A 240 12.55 20.20 -16.13
CA GLY A 240 11.33 19.54 -16.58
C GLY A 240 10.14 19.71 -15.62
N ASN A 241 10.36 20.13 -14.37
CA ASN A 241 9.31 20.44 -13.39
C ASN A 241 9.17 21.95 -13.14
N ASN A 242 9.62 22.77 -14.10
CA ASN A 242 9.65 24.24 -14.00
C ASN A 242 10.63 24.79 -12.96
N GLU A 243 11.69 24.06 -12.63
CA GLU A 243 12.70 24.43 -11.64
C GLU A 243 13.28 25.83 -11.92
N TYR A 244 13.57 26.16 -13.18
CA TYR A 244 14.11 27.48 -13.56
C TYR A 244 13.15 28.64 -13.23
N TRP A 245 11.85 28.46 -13.46
CA TRP A 245 10.84 29.46 -13.12
C TRP A 245 10.63 29.57 -11.62
N ILE A 246 10.69 28.45 -10.90
CA ILE A 246 10.60 28.42 -9.43
C ILE A 246 11.80 29.16 -8.83
N ILE A 247 13.03 28.88 -9.29
CA ILE A 247 14.26 29.57 -8.86
C ILE A 247 14.10 31.07 -9.07
N LEU A 248 13.72 31.50 -10.28
CA LEU A 248 13.51 32.91 -10.59
C LEU A 248 12.46 33.55 -9.67
N GLY A 249 11.31 32.88 -9.45
CA GLY A 249 10.25 33.38 -8.58
C GLY A 249 10.69 33.52 -7.12
N VAL A 250 11.41 32.52 -6.59
CA VAL A 250 11.97 32.55 -5.22
C VAL A 250 12.99 33.66 -5.08
N ASP A 251 13.90 33.82 -6.04
CA ASP A 251 14.92 34.87 -6.04
C ASP A 251 14.32 36.28 -6.11
N LEU A 252 13.29 36.47 -6.94
CA LEU A 252 12.53 37.72 -6.99
C LEU A 252 11.84 38.02 -5.65
N GLY A 253 11.25 37.00 -5.02
CA GLY A 253 10.64 37.12 -3.70
C GLY A 253 11.65 37.53 -2.61
N ILE A 254 12.81 36.86 -2.57
CA ILE A 254 13.91 37.19 -1.64
C ILE A 254 14.41 38.62 -1.91
N SER A 255 14.62 38.98 -3.17
CA SER A 255 15.06 40.32 -3.56
C SER A 255 14.09 41.41 -3.12
N ALA A 256 12.79 41.21 -3.35
CA ALA A 256 11.73 42.14 -2.96
C ALA A 256 11.64 42.28 -1.43
N ALA A 257 11.65 41.18 -0.69
CA ALA A 257 11.62 41.18 0.77
C ALA A 257 12.80 41.96 1.36
N ILE A 258 13.99 41.82 0.77
CA ILE A 258 15.20 42.52 1.22
C ILE A 258 15.15 43.99 0.86
N LEU A 259 14.64 44.35 -0.32
CA LEU A 259 14.45 45.74 -0.71
C LEU A 259 13.48 46.43 0.27
N ILE A 260 12.35 45.80 0.58
CA ILE A 260 11.38 46.29 1.57
C ILE A 260 12.03 46.40 2.94
N ALA A 261 12.74 45.38 3.41
CA ALA A 261 13.42 45.41 4.71
C ALA A 261 14.47 46.53 4.80
N ARG A 262 15.19 46.83 3.71
CA ARG A 262 16.17 47.93 3.64
C ARG A 262 15.53 49.32 3.58
N LEU A 263 14.30 49.42 3.10
CA LEU A 263 13.50 50.64 3.11
C LEU A 263 12.92 50.90 4.51
N LEU A 264 12.43 49.86 5.19
CA LEU A 264 11.76 49.96 6.48
C LEU A 264 12.73 50.01 7.68
N TRP A 265 13.89 49.35 7.58
CA TRP A 265 14.83 49.22 8.70
C TRP A 265 16.29 49.47 8.30
N ARG A 266 17.06 50.10 9.21
CA ARG A 266 18.50 50.36 9.02
C ARG A 266 19.40 49.15 9.35
N SER A 267 18.93 48.27 10.23
CA SER A 267 19.66 47.08 10.74
C SER A 267 20.02 46.00 9.69
N PRO A 268 19.14 45.65 8.71
CA PRO A 268 19.41 44.58 7.74
C PRO A 268 20.65 44.81 6.86
N ARG A 269 21.11 46.06 6.76
CA ARG A 269 22.29 46.45 5.97
C ARG A 269 23.60 45.84 6.47
N LYS A 270 23.67 45.38 7.73
CA LYS A 270 24.88 44.76 8.32
C LYS A 270 25.08 43.29 7.95
N TYR A 271 24.00 42.54 7.74
CA TYR A 271 24.06 41.07 7.55
C TYR A 271 23.68 40.61 6.14
N LEU A 272 23.01 41.47 5.36
CA LEU A 272 22.62 41.20 3.97
C LEU A 272 23.56 41.95 3.00
N ASP A 273 24.86 41.68 3.08
CA ASP A 273 25.81 42.23 2.11
C ASP A 273 25.64 41.57 0.72
N PRO A 274 26.01 42.27 -0.37
CA PRO A 274 25.84 41.76 -1.73
C PRO A 274 26.48 40.39 -1.96
N GLY A 275 27.62 40.09 -1.33
CA GLY A 275 28.29 38.79 -1.49
C GLY A 275 27.49 37.63 -0.90
N THR A 276 26.85 37.85 0.26
CA THR A 276 25.93 36.86 0.84
C THR A 276 24.71 36.65 -0.06
N LEU A 277 24.16 37.73 -0.63
CA LEU A 277 23.02 37.65 -1.53
C LEU A 277 23.33 36.92 -2.82
N SER A 278 24.50 37.15 -3.41
CA SER A 278 24.95 36.41 -4.59
C SER A 278 25.08 34.92 -4.30
N VAL A 279 25.61 34.52 -3.14
CA VAL A 279 25.68 33.09 -2.77
C VAL A 279 24.28 32.50 -2.58
N VAL A 280 23.37 33.22 -1.93
CA VAL A 280 21.99 32.75 -1.76
C VAL A 280 21.31 32.55 -3.11
N MET A 281 21.31 33.55 -3.98
CA MET A 281 20.56 33.54 -5.24
C MET A 281 21.18 32.64 -6.32
N PHE A 282 22.52 32.57 -6.41
CA PHE A 282 23.16 31.84 -7.50
C PHE A 282 23.69 30.45 -7.11
N ILE A 283 23.74 30.13 -5.82
CA ILE A 283 24.23 28.82 -5.35
C ILE A 283 23.16 28.11 -4.54
N LEU A 284 22.70 28.71 -3.44
CA LEU A 284 21.82 28.02 -2.50
C LEU A 284 20.41 27.81 -3.04
N VAL A 285 19.76 28.84 -3.58
CA VAL A 285 18.38 28.72 -4.11
C VAL A 285 18.35 27.72 -5.28
N PRO A 286 19.20 27.83 -6.32
CA PRO A 286 19.25 26.83 -7.38
C PRO A 286 19.57 25.43 -6.86
N GLY A 287 20.58 25.31 -5.98
CA GLY A 287 20.98 24.03 -5.42
C GLY A 287 19.87 23.35 -4.62
N ILE A 288 19.18 24.08 -3.74
CA ILE A 288 18.09 23.55 -2.91
C ILE A 288 16.89 23.19 -3.77
N VAL A 289 16.48 24.04 -4.72
CA VAL A 289 15.33 23.76 -5.60
C VAL A 289 15.61 22.53 -6.46
N ILE A 290 16.78 22.45 -7.10
CA ILE A 290 17.15 21.27 -7.90
C ILE A 290 17.19 20.02 -7.01
N LEU A 291 17.87 20.07 -5.85
CA LEU A 291 17.93 18.93 -4.94
C LEU A 291 16.56 18.50 -4.43
N PHE A 292 15.62 19.43 -4.20
CA PHE A 292 14.26 19.10 -3.78
C PHE A 292 13.56 18.20 -4.82
N PHE A 293 13.60 18.57 -6.11
CA PHE A 293 13.01 17.74 -7.15
C PHE A 293 13.80 16.45 -7.37
N GLN A 294 15.13 16.53 -7.38
CA GLN A 294 16.01 15.37 -7.57
C GLN A 294 15.95 14.36 -6.40
N SER A 295 15.48 14.76 -5.21
CA SER A 295 15.29 13.85 -4.06
C SER A 295 14.08 12.92 -4.19
N GLY A 296 13.22 13.12 -5.20
CA GLY A 296 12.02 12.32 -5.39
C GLY A 296 10.81 12.84 -4.60
N LYS A 297 9.62 12.70 -5.20
CA LYS A 297 8.37 13.24 -4.64
C LYS A 297 7.91 12.46 -3.42
N ALA A 298 8.06 11.13 -3.41
CA ALA A 298 7.63 10.30 -2.29
C ALA A 298 8.43 10.61 -1.02
N SER A 299 9.73 10.92 -1.16
CA SER A 299 10.58 11.33 -0.05
C SER A 299 10.28 12.74 0.46
N MET A 300 10.06 13.69 -0.46
CA MET A 300 9.91 15.10 -0.08
C MET A 300 8.48 15.48 0.30
N LEU A 301 7.50 14.88 -0.35
CA LEU A 301 6.07 15.15 -0.17
C LEU A 301 5.29 13.82 -0.15
N PRO A 302 5.51 12.95 0.85
CA PRO A 302 4.71 11.73 1.01
C PRO A 302 3.23 12.08 1.19
N PRO A 303 2.30 11.19 0.78
CA PRO A 303 0.88 11.36 1.08
C PRO A 303 0.65 11.57 2.58
N SER A 304 -0.35 12.38 2.92
CA SER A 304 -0.73 12.54 4.32
C SER A 304 -1.30 11.22 4.87
N PRO A 305 -1.01 10.86 6.13
CA PRO A 305 -1.63 9.68 6.75
C PRO A 305 -3.15 9.76 6.73
N GLY A 306 -3.81 8.63 6.46
CA GLY A 306 -5.26 8.53 6.28
C GLY A 306 -5.63 8.06 4.87
N VAL A 307 -6.89 8.23 4.52
CA VAL A 307 -7.39 7.92 3.18
C VAL A 307 -7.19 9.10 2.24
N PHE A 308 -6.70 8.82 1.03
CA PHE A 308 -6.60 9.79 -0.04
C PHE A 308 -7.15 9.22 -1.35
N ASN A 309 -7.63 10.12 -2.22
CA ASN A 309 -8.10 9.75 -3.56
C ASN A 309 -6.89 9.40 -4.44
N GLU A 310 -6.93 8.20 -5.02
CA GLU A 310 -5.90 7.66 -5.91
C GLU A 310 -6.52 7.42 -7.30
N PRO A 311 -6.56 8.43 -8.18
CA PRO A 311 -7.15 8.29 -9.51
C PRO A 311 -6.30 7.44 -10.47
N PHE A 312 -5.05 7.14 -10.10
CA PHE A 312 -4.14 6.27 -10.85
C PHE A 312 -3.32 5.46 -9.85
N GLY A 313 -3.47 4.14 -9.87
CA GLY A 313 -2.68 3.24 -9.06
C GLY A 313 -2.50 1.90 -9.76
N CYS A 314 -1.34 1.26 -9.58
CA CYS A 314 -1.14 -0.12 -10.02
C CYS A 314 -1.66 -1.13 -9.00
N CYS A 315 -2.06 -2.29 -9.51
CA CYS A 315 -1.98 -3.58 -8.84
C CYS A 315 -3.14 -3.88 -7.85
N SER A 316 -3.42 -5.17 -7.65
CA SER A 316 -4.64 -5.70 -7.02
C SER A 316 -4.40 -6.46 -5.71
N GLN A 317 -3.25 -6.28 -5.06
CA GLN A 317 -2.77 -7.25 -4.07
C GLN A 317 -3.55 -7.23 -2.75
N ALA A 318 -4.04 -6.07 -2.32
CA ALA A 318 -4.84 -5.94 -1.12
C ALA A 318 -5.87 -4.81 -1.29
N MET A 319 -7.07 -5.18 -1.72
CA MET A 319 -8.17 -4.24 -1.97
C MET A 319 -9.36 -4.53 -1.09
N ILE A 320 -10.09 -3.48 -0.72
CA ILE A 320 -11.34 -3.57 0.02
C ILE A 320 -12.41 -2.83 -0.75
N PHE A 321 -13.54 -3.50 -0.93
CA PHE A 321 -14.69 -3.04 -1.68
C PHE A 321 -15.87 -2.85 -0.72
N PRO A 322 -16.70 -1.82 -0.92
CA PRO A 322 -18.00 -1.78 -0.26
C PRO A 322 -18.89 -2.86 -0.87
N ARG A 323 -19.70 -3.49 -0.02
CA ARG A 323 -20.61 -4.57 -0.42
C ARG A 323 -21.46 -4.22 -1.65
N ALA A 324 -21.92 -2.98 -1.75
CA ALA A 324 -22.79 -2.49 -2.83
C ALA A 324 -22.17 -2.67 -4.23
N GLN A 325 -20.84 -2.67 -4.33
CA GLN A 325 -20.13 -2.73 -5.62
C GLN A 325 -19.84 -4.16 -6.07
N ILE A 326 -20.01 -5.17 -5.21
CA ILE A 326 -19.68 -6.55 -5.56
C ILE A 326 -20.50 -7.09 -6.74
N PRO A 327 -21.83 -6.86 -6.84
CA PRO A 327 -22.61 -7.31 -8.00
C PRO A 327 -22.15 -6.65 -9.33
N LEU A 328 -21.70 -5.40 -9.28
CA LEU A 328 -21.14 -4.71 -10.45
C LEU A 328 -19.83 -5.37 -10.88
N LEU A 329 -18.93 -5.61 -9.93
CA LEU A 329 -17.62 -6.20 -10.16
C LEU A 329 -17.69 -7.62 -10.72
N THR A 330 -18.49 -8.49 -10.09
CA THR A 330 -18.62 -9.89 -10.55
C THR A 330 -19.21 -9.96 -11.94
N ARG A 331 -20.17 -9.09 -12.29
CA ARG A 331 -20.69 -8.97 -13.66
C ARG A 331 -19.61 -8.52 -14.63
N SER A 332 -18.86 -7.46 -14.31
CA SER A 332 -17.81 -6.95 -15.20
C SER A 332 -16.69 -7.97 -15.45
N PHE A 333 -16.30 -8.75 -14.44
CA PHE A 333 -15.34 -9.84 -14.63
C PHE A 333 -15.89 -10.96 -15.52
N GLN A 334 -17.17 -11.30 -15.39
CA GLN A 334 -17.83 -12.28 -16.26
C GLN A 334 -17.94 -11.80 -17.71
N GLU A 335 -18.24 -10.52 -17.94
CA GLU A 335 -18.35 -9.95 -19.29
C GLU A 335 -17.00 -9.88 -20.01
N LYS A 336 -15.92 -9.56 -19.29
CA LYS A 336 -14.57 -9.46 -19.87
C LYS A 336 -13.99 -10.81 -20.27
N ASN A 337 -14.34 -11.87 -19.56
CA ASN A 337 -13.78 -13.23 -19.66
C ASN A 337 -12.27 -13.32 -19.35
N GLU A 338 -11.42 -12.45 -19.90
CA GLU A 338 -9.97 -12.42 -19.65
C GLU A 338 -9.45 -10.99 -19.43
N GLY A 339 -8.30 -10.85 -18.78
CA GLY A 339 -7.63 -9.57 -18.57
C GLY A 339 -6.90 -9.45 -17.23
N GLN A 340 -6.25 -8.31 -17.02
CA GLN A 340 -5.65 -7.95 -15.73
C GLN A 340 -6.72 -7.27 -14.85
N VAL A 341 -6.81 -7.70 -13.59
CA VAL A 341 -7.87 -7.28 -12.67
C VAL A 341 -7.81 -5.79 -12.39
N ASP A 342 -6.62 -5.25 -12.16
CA ASP A 342 -6.39 -3.84 -11.91
C ASP A 342 -6.85 -2.95 -13.09
N LEU A 343 -6.57 -3.35 -14.34
CA LEU A 343 -7.05 -2.65 -15.53
C LEU A 343 -8.58 -2.70 -15.66
N ILE A 344 -9.18 -3.87 -15.37
CA ILE A 344 -10.64 -4.01 -15.41
C ILE A 344 -11.29 -3.16 -14.31
N LEU A 345 -10.72 -3.13 -13.10
CA LEU A 345 -11.20 -2.29 -12.02
C LEU A 345 -11.09 -0.80 -12.34
N ASP A 346 -10.01 -0.38 -13.00
CA ASP A 346 -9.85 0.99 -13.47
C ASP A 346 -10.93 1.37 -14.50
N GLU A 347 -11.19 0.49 -15.47
CA GLU A 347 -12.24 0.67 -16.47
C GLU A 347 -13.64 0.73 -15.84
N VAL A 348 -13.92 -0.14 -14.84
CA VAL A 348 -15.19 -0.11 -14.09
C VAL A 348 -15.34 1.20 -13.33
N ALA A 349 -14.28 1.65 -12.65
CA ALA A 349 -14.33 2.90 -11.90
C ALA A 349 -14.58 4.10 -12.82
N GLN A 350 -13.85 4.20 -13.94
CA GLN A 350 -14.00 5.30 -14.89
C GLN A 350 -15.38 5.32 -15.55
N ARG A 351 -15.89 4.16 -15.97
CA ARG A 351 -17.22 4.06 -16.61
C ARG A 351 -18.36 4.45 -15.70
N ASN A 352 -18.24 4.16 -14.42
CA ASN A 352 -19.30 4.39 -13.43
C ASN A 352 -19.06 5.65 -12.60
N GLY A 353 -18.00 6.41 -12.86
CA GLY A 353 -17.67 7.63 -12.10
C GLY A 353 -17.31 7.36 -10.63
N LEU A 354 -16.81 6.15 -10.31
CA LEU A 354 -16.54 5.74 -8.94
C LEU A 354 -15.15 6.21 -8.49
N ALA A 355 -15.09 6.78 -7.29
CA ALA A 355 -13.84 7.14 -6.64
C ALA A 355 -13.01 5.89 -6.31
N ARG A 356 -11.69 6.08 -6.26
CA ARG A 356 -10.72 5.05 -5.92
C ARG A 356 -9.84 5.60 -4.81
N TYR A 357 -9.74 4.87 -3.72
CA TYR A 357 -9.05 5.32 -2.52
C TYR A 357 -7.84 4.46 -2.23
N ALA A 358 -6.89 5.05 -1.51
CA ALA A 358 -5.71 4.40 -1.00
C ALA A 358 -5.47 4.82 0.45
N LEU A 359 -4.97 3.90 1.27
CA LEU A 359 -4.66 4.13 2.67
C LEU A 359 -3.16 4.39 2.85
N TYR A 360 -2.81 5.46 3.58
CA TYR A 360 -1.42 5.77 3.95
C TYR A 360 -1.22 5.86 5.48
N PRO A 361 -0.09 5.39 6.04
CA PRO A 361 0.94 4.59 5.40
C PRO A 361 0.40 3.29 4.82
N VAL A 362 1.13 2.71 3.88
CA VAL A 362 0.81 1.42 3.27
C VAL A 362 0.64 0.32 4.34
N GLN A 363 -0.34 -0.56 4.15
CA GLN A 363 -0.70 -1.62 5.11
C GLN A 363 -0.39 -3.04 4.62
N ALA A 364 -0.09 -3.21 3.33
CA ALA A 364 0.30 -4.47 2.73
C ALA A 364 1.52 -4.29 1.84
N GLN A 365 2.35 -5.31 1.73
CA GLN A 365 3.52 -5.37 0.84
C GLN A 365 3.47 -6.67 0.04
N HIS A 366 3.84 -6.62 -1.23
CA HIS A 366 3.99 -7.83 -2.04
C HIS A 366 5.32 -8.53 -1.71
N ILE A 367 5.26 -9.85 -1.52
CA ILE A 367 6.44 -10.70 -1.22
C ILE A 367 6.66 -11.79 -2.28
N GLY A 368 5.84 -11.80 -3.33
CA GLY A 368 5.87 -12.76 -4.43
C GLY A 368 7.01 -12.48 -5.41
N LEU A 369 8.26 -12.76 -5.02
CA LEU A 369 9.42 -12.64 -5.91
C LEU A 369 9.35 -13.57 -7.14
N ASN A 370 8.60 -14.67 -7.04
CA ASN A 370 8.30 -15.59 -8.14
C ASN A 370 6.78 -15.63 -8.32
N SER A 371 6.27 -14.88 -9.32
CA SER A 371 4.84 -14.93 -9.64
C SER A 371 4.46 -16.32 -10.15
N ALA A 372 3.26 -16.81 -9.79
CA ALA A 372 2.65 -17.98 -10.44
C ALA A 372 2.54 -17.82 -11.97
N ARG A 373 2.63 -16.57 -12.47
CA ARG A 373 2.63 -16.20 -13.89
C ARG A 373 4.02 -16.18 -14.54
N LYS A 374 5.07 -16.69 -13.86
CA LYS A 374 6.47 -16.72 -14.37
C LYS A 374 7.02 -15.31 -14.72
N MET A 375 6.68 -14.29 -13.92
CA MET A 375 7.20 -12.92 -14.10
C MET A 375 8.70 -12.84 -13.80
N ASP A 376 9.39 -11.94 -14.51
CA ASP A 376 10.82 -11.66 -14.29
C ASP A 376 11.03 -10.92 -12.96
N LYS A 377 12.25 -11.00 -12.39
CA LYS A 377 12.60 -10.32 -11.13
C LYS A 377 12.41 -8.81 -11.20
N ASP A 378 12.60 -8.23 -12.38
CA ASP A 378 12.43 -6.80 -12.63
C ASP A 378 10.95 -6.38 -12.51
N GLU A 379 10.01 -7.25 -12.88
CA GLU A 379 8.57 -7.02 -12.72
C GLU A 379 8.13 -7.19 -11.26
N ALA A 380 8.68 -8.16 -10.53
CA ALA A 380 8.40 -8.32 -9.10
C ALA A 380 8.91 -7.12 -8.28
N GLN A 381 10.08 -6.59 -8.63
CA GLN A 381 10.60 -5.35 -8.05
C GLN A 381 9.77 -4.12 -8.45
N ALA A 382 9.11 -4.15 -9.60
CA ALA A 382 8.15 -3.13 -9.99
C ALA A 382 6.87 -3.15 -9.13
N ILE A 383 6.67 -4.10 -8.23
CA ILE A 383 5.51 -4.20 -7.34
C ILE A 383 6.00 -4.19 -5.88
N TRP A 384 6.84 -3.21 -5.53
CA TRP A 384 7.43 -3.09 -4.20
C TRP A 384 7.07 -1.75 -3.57
N SER A 385 6.56 -1.76 -2.33
CA SER A 385 6.38 -0.54 -1.55
C SER A 385 7.60 -0.27 -0.68
N MET A 386 8.26 0.83 -0.99
CA MET A 386 9.42 1.31 -0.27
C MET A 386 9.04 1.85 1.10
N ALA A 387 7.87 2.51 1.19
CA ALA A 387 7.35 3.03 2.46
C ALA A 387 7.02 1.91 3.45
N PHE A 388 6.67 0.71 2.99
CA PHE A 388 6.44 -0.43 3.87
C PHE A 388 7.73 -0.86 4.59
N GLU A 389 8.87 -0.87 3.88
CA GLU A 389 10.16 -1.27 4.45
C GLU A 389 10.78 -0.23 5.39
N ASP A 390 10.31 1.02 5.31
CA ASP A 390 10.73 2.10 6.22
C ASP A 390 9.98 2.11 7.56
N LEU A 391 8.97 1.24 7.74
CA LEU A 391 8.26 1.11 9.01
C LEU A 391 9.18 0.56 10.10
N ASP A 392 9.30 1.29 11.22
CA ASP A 392 9.91 0.78 12.45
C ASP A 392 8.92 -0.18 13.14
N PRO A 393 9.27 -1.45 13.42
CA PRO A 393 8.41 -2.40 14.12
C PRO A 393 7.70 -1.90 15.38
N GLN A 394 8.31 -0.98 16.14
CA GLN A 394 7.71 -0.47 17.37
C GLN A 394 6.63 0.58 17.11
N GLU A 395 6.68 1.31 16.00
CA GLU A 395 5.75 2.40 15.72
C GLU A 395 4.33 1.89 15.40
N PRO A 396 4.11 0.97 14.43
CA PRO A 396 2.79 0.40 14.18
C PRO A 396 2.20 -0.28 15.41
N LYS A 397 3.02 -0.91 16.27
CA LYS A 397 2.56 -1.54 17.51
C LYS A 397 2.03 -0.53 18.52
N ARG A 398 2.75 0.57 18.74
CA ARG A 398 2.30 1.66 19.62
C ARG A 398 1.04 2.34 19.07
N ASP A 399 1.02 2.59 17.76
CA ASP A 399 -0.13 3.20 17.10
C ASP A 399 -1.37 2.30 17.14
N HIS A 400 -1.21 0.99 16.92
CA HIS A 400 -2.27 0.00 17.05
C HIS A 400 -2.94 0.07 18.43
N GLN A 401 -2.14 0.08 19.52
CA GLN A 401 -2.67 0.20 20.87
C GLN A 401 -3.43 1.52 21.11
N LYS A 402 -2.93 2.63 20.55
CA LYS A 402 -3.60 3.94 20.63
C LYS A 402 -4.95 3.93 19.89
N LYS A 403 -4.97 3.41 18.67
CA LYS A 403 -6.17 3.33 17.83
C LYS A 403 -7.22 2.38 18.40
N LEU A 404 -6.83 1.25 18.97
CA LEU A 404 -7.74 0.35 19.69
C LEU A 404 -8.46 1.04 20.87
N LYS A 405 -7.72 1.82 21.66
CA LYS A 405 -8.33 2.59 22.77
C LYS A 405 -9.36 3.58 22.25
N GLN A 406 -9.05 4.31 21.18
CA GLN A 406 -9.99 5.24 20.54
C GLN A 406 -11.22 4.49 20.01
N TYR A 407 -11.02 3.42 19.25
CA TYR A 407 -12.09 2.63 18.64
C TYR A 407 -13.10 2.10 19.68
N ARG A 408 -12.61 1.58 20.82
CA ARG A 408 -13.46 1.14 21.94
C ARG A 408 -14.26 2.28 22.58
N LEU A 409 -13.69 3.48 22.68
CA LEU A 409 -14.41 4.65 23.22
C LEU A 409 -15.52 5.11 22.28
N TYR A 410 -15.31 5.06 20.97
CA TYR A 410 -16.32 5.42 19.98
C TYR A 410 -17.46 4.38 19.90
N GLY A 411 -17.15 3.08 19.92
CA GLY A 411 -18.18 2.04 19.94
C GLY A 411 -19.15 2.14 21.12
N LYS A 412 -18.67 2.64 22.28
CA LYS A 412 -19.51 2.91 23.46
C LYS A 412 -20.43 4.12 23.30
N ARG A 413 -20.09 5.09 22.44
CA ARG A 413 -20.90 6.30 22.19
C ARG A 413 -21.97 6.10 21.11
N ALA A 414 -21.72 5.23 20.13
CA ALA A 414 -22.69 4.92 19.08
C ALA A 414 -23.80 3.94 19.52
N GLY A 415 -23.62 3.28 20.68
CA GLY A 415 -24.63 2.41 21.31
C GLY A 415 -25.44 3.08 22.42
N GLN A 416 -25.31 4.40 22.60
CA GLN A 416 -26.21 5.26 23.37
C GLN A 416 -27.04 6.08 22.40
#